data_AF-Q03ZW7-F1
#
_entry.id   AF-Q03ZW7-F1
#
_cell.length_a   1.000
_cell.length_b   1.000
_cell.length_c   1.000
_cell.angle_alpha   90.00
_cell.angle_beta   90.00
_cell.angle_gamma   90.00
#
_symmetry.space_group_name_H-M   'P 1'
#
loop_
_entity.id
_entity.type
_entity.pdbx_description
1 polymer ?
#
loop_
_entity_poly.entity_id
_entity_poly.type
_entity_poly.pdbx_seq_one_letter_code
_entity_poly.pdbx_strand_id
1 'polypeptide(L)'
;MRKYLLSEKMKYIFWGVATTIVYLIVRLISMKIFDDTMLPVLISQTLTIIFAFVVNKLFVFTTKQTKSVFVQFVRFLWGRLFVAGIDFFLTYVMIEKYSNIFIHIFFLNQVNFKLFPFSLPIVNQFASNSTELNSFLAIILIQVLSVIVNYLISKFMIFN
;
A
#
# COMPACT_ATOMS: atom_id res chain seq x y z
N MET A 1 -13.47 31.01 -2.69
CA MET A 1 -12.13 30.36 -2.65
C MET A 1 -12.06 29.07 -1.83
N ARG A 2 -12.55 29.00 -0.57
CA ARG A 2 -12.50 27.76 0.25
C ARG A 2 -13.08 26.50 -0.42
N LYS A 3 -14.18 26.62 -1.17
CA LYS A 3 -14.84 25.50 -1.88
C LYS A 3 -13.97 24.85 -2.96
N TYR A 4 -13.06 25.61 -3.60
CA TYR A 4 -12.15 25.10 -4.65
C TYR A 4 -10.86 24.49 -4.08
N LEU A 5 -10.33 25.02 -2.98
CA LEU A 5 -9.17 24.42 -2.30
C LEU A 5 -9.53 23.09 -1.61
N LEU A 6 -10.77 22.96 -1.14
CA LEU A 6 -11.31 21.70 -0.64
C LEU A 6 -11.40 20.66 -1.76
N SER A 7 -11.76 21.04 -2.99
CA SER A 7 -11.91 20.07 -4.08
C SER A 7 -10.56 19.49 -4.57
N GLU A 8 -9.48 20.28 -4.57
CA GLU A 8 -8.15 19.78 -4.94
C GLU A 8 -7.54 18.87 -3.86
N LYS A 9 -7.60 19.26 -2.57
CA LYS A 9 -7.12 18.42 -1.47
C LYS A 9 -7.94 17.13 -1.35
N MET A 10 -9.27 17.19 -1.52
CA MET A 10 -10.13 16.01 -1.51
C MET A 10 -9.83 15.06 -2.66
N LYS A 11 -9.56 15.57 -3.88
CA LYS A 11 -9.14 14.73 -5.01
C LYS A 11 -7.81 14.02 -4.73
N TYR A 12 -6.84 14.72 -4.14
CA TYR A 12 -5.55 14.12 -3.80
C TYR A 12 -5.69 12.98 -2.78
N ILE A 13 -6.46 13.19 -1.70
CA ILE A 13 -6.71 12.15 -0.69
C ILE A 13 -7.51 10.99 -1.30
N PHE A 14 -8.55 11.28 -2.09
CA PHE A 14 -9.38 10.26 -2.75
C PHE A 14 -8.54 9.33 -3.63
N TRP A 15 -7.67 9.90 -4.47
CA TRP A 15 -6.77 9.10 -5.31
C TRP A 15 -5.67 8.38 -4.53
N GLY A 16 -5.21 8.97 -3.42
CA GLY A 16 -4.32 8.29 -2.47
C GLY A 16 -4.96 7.01 -1.93
N VAL A 17 -6.17 7.12 -1.37
CA VAL A 17 -6.94 5.99 -0.84
C VAL A 17 -7.23 4.96 -1.93
N ALA A 18 -7.64 5.41 -3.12
CA ALA A 18 -7.89 4.52 -4.26
C ALA A 18 -6.65 3.70 -4.62
N THR A 19 -5.46 4.31 -4.64
CA THR A 19 -4.21 3.58 -4.92
C THR A 19 -3.88 2.54 -3.84
N THR A 20 -4.17 2.82 -2.58
CA THR A 20 -3.98 1.84 -1.49
C THR A 20 -4.95 0.66 -1.62
N ILE A 21 -6.21 0.92 -1.97
CA ILE A 21 -7.20 -0.14 -2.21
C ILE A 21 -6.76 -1.03 -3.37
N VAL A 22 -6.34 -0.43 -4.50
CA VAL A 22 -5.82 -1.18 -5.65
C VAL A 22 -4.61 -2.01 -5.26
N TYR A 23 -3.66 -1.45 -4.51
CA TYR A 23 -2.52 -2.20 -4.00
C TYR A 23 -2.98 -3.42 -3.20
N LEU A 24 -3.88 -3.24 -2.22
CA LEU A 24 -4.32 -4.32 -1.35
C LEU A 24 -5.03 -5.42 -2.13
N ILE A 25 -5.90 -5.07 -3.07
CA ILE A 25 -6.58 -6.05 -3.92
C ILE A 25 -5.57 -6.86 -4.73
N VAL A 26 -4.63 -6.19 -5.41
CA VAL A 26 -3.61 -6.88 -6.21
C VAL A 26 -2.72 -7.75 -5.33
N ARG A 27 -2.31 -7.25 -4.17
CA ARG A 27 -1.45 -7.98 -3.20
C ARG A 27 -2.11 -9.25 -2.73
N LEU A 28 -3.37 -9.18 -2.31
CA LEU A 28 -4.12 -10.32 -1.80
C LEU A 28 -4.41 -11.35 -2.90
N ILE A 29 -4.68 -10.91 -4.14
CA ILE A 29 -4.86 -11.81 -5.28
C ILE A 29 -3.53 -12.49 -5.65
N SER A 30 -2.45 -11.72 -5.76
CA SER A 30 -1.14 -12.26 -6.14
C SER A 30 -0.61 -13.25 -5.10
N MET A 31 -0.81 -13.03 -3.80
CA MET A 31 -0.43 -13.99 -2.76
C MET A 31 -1.18 -15.33 -2.83
N LYS A 32 -2.34 -15.38 -3.48
CA LYS A 32 -3.07 -16.64 -3.72
C LYS A 32 -2.59 -17.38 -4.95
N ILE A 33 -1.96 -16.67 -5.89
CA ILE A 33 -1.50 -17.22 -7.16
C ILE A 33 -0.04 -17.68 -7.05
N PHE A 34 0.76 -16.98 -6.25
CA PHE A 34 2.19 -17.23 -6.09
C PHE A 34 2.50 -17.68 -4.66
N ASP A 35 3.29 -18.74 -4.53
CA ASP A 35 3.78 -19.26 -3.23
C ASP A 35 4.92 -18.40 -2.63
N ASP A 36 5.35 -17.37 -3.35
CA ASP A 36 6.41 -16.45 -2.96
C ASP A 36 5.82 -15.22 -2.22
N THR A 37 6.53 -14.72 -1.21
CA THR A 37 6.08 -13.57 -0.40
C THR A 37 6.51 -12.21 -0.97
N MET A 38 7.61 -12.17 -1.72
CA MET A 38 8.21 -10.99 -2.33
C MET A 38 7.65 -10.70 -3.73
N LEU A 39 7.40 -11.74 -4.56
CA LEU A 39 6.83 -11.55 -5.90
C LEU A 39 5.49 -10.79 -5.88
N PRO A 40 4.55 -11.09 -4.96
CA PRO A 40 3.32 -10.32 -4.87
C PRO A 40 3.56 -8.85 -4.48
N VAL A 41 4.66 -8.49 -3.78
CA VAL A 41 5.00 -7.09 -3.48
C VAL A 41 5.29 -6.38 -4.78
N LEU A 42 6.21 -6.97 -5.56
CA LEU A 42 6.73 -6.40 -6.80
C LEU A 42 5.60 -6.16 -7.80
N ILE A 43 4.74 -7.16 -7.99
CA ILE A 43 3.59 -7.09 -8.89
C ILE A 43 2.61 -6.01 -8.44
N SER A 44 2.29 -5.99 -7.14
CA SER A 44 1.34 -5.01 -6.57
C SER A 44 1.84 -3.59 -6.68
N GLN A 45 3.12 -3.36 -6.38
CA GLN A 45 3.73 -2.04 -6.50
C GLN A 45 3.75 -1.57 -7.96
N THR A 46 4.17 -2.45 -8.89
CA THR A 46 4.23 -2.13 -10.31
C THR A 46 2.85 -1.75 -10.86
N LEU A 47 1.83 -2.57 -10.58
CA LEU A 47 0.46 -2.30 -11.02
C LEU A 47 -0.13 -1.05 -10.36
N THR A 48 0.19 -0.79 -9.09
CA THR A 48 -0.26 0.43 -8.39
C THR A 48 0.33 1.70 -8.99
N ILE A 49 1.61 1.67 -9.39
CA ILE A 49 2.27 2.80 -10.07
C ILE A 49 1.63 3.05 -11.44
N ILE A 50 1.37 1.98 -12.21
CA ILE A 50 0.69 2.08 -13.51
C ILE A 50 -0.72 2.65 -13.34
N PHE A 51 -1.49 2.14 -12.38
CA PHE A 51 -2.83 2.64 -12.08
C PHE A 51 -2.81 4.13 -11.69
N ALA A 52 -1.89 4.53 -10.80
CA ALA A 52 -1.73 5.91 -10.40
C ALA A 52 -1.39 6.83 -11.60
N PHE A 53 -0.58 6.34 -12.54
CA PHE A 53 -0.29 7.07 -13.78
C PHE A 53 -1.52 7.25 -14.66
N VAL A 54 -2.28 6.17 -14.90
CA VAL A 54 -3.51 6.22 -15.72
C VAL A 54 -4.54 7.17 -15.12
N VAL A 55 -4.76 7.07 -13.81
CA VAL A 55 -5.65 7.97 -13.05
C VAL A 55 -5.23 9.43 -13.18
N ASN A 56 -3.94 9.71 -12.96
CA ASN A 56 -3.42 11.06 -13.08
C ASN A 56 -3.63 11.56 -14.52
N LYS A 57 -3.30 10.75 -15.53
CA LYS A 57 -3.48 11.06 -16.96
C LYS A 57 -4.92 11.41 -17.32
N LEU A 58 -5.89 10.63 -16.85
CA LEU A 58 -7.30 10.77 -17.24
C LEU A 58 -8.03 11.88 -16.46
N PHE A 59 -7.72 12.09 -15.18
CA PHE A 59 -8.52 12.97 -14.30
C PHE A 59 -7.84 14.28 -13.91
N VAL A 60 -6.51 14.39 -14.01
CA VAL A 60 -5.77 15.58 -13.54
C VAL A 60 -5.35 16.52 -14.68
N PHE A 61 -5.14 16.02 -15.91
CA PHE A 61 -4.61 16.84 -17.02
C PHE A 61 -5.65 17.72 -17.74
N THR A 62 -6.90 17.76 -17.29
CA THR A 62 -7.95 18.56 -17.94
C THR A 62 -7.94 20.05 -17.54
N THR A 63 -7.09 20.50 -16.61
CA THR A 63 -7.14 21.90 -16.16
C THR A 63 -5.75 22.53 -16.01
N LYS A 64 -5.48 23.51 -16.90
CA LYS A 64 -4.35 24.45 -16.95
C LYS A 64 -3.47 24.48 -15.69
N GLN A 65 -2.28 23.88 -15.74
CA GLN A 65 -1.23 24.09 -14.73
C GLN A 65 0.04 24.67 -15.37
N THR A 66 0.60 25.69 -14.71
CA THR A 66 1.69 26.57 -15.18
C THR A 66 3.10 26.02 -14.93
N LYS A 67 3.23 24.86 -14.26
CA LYS A 67 4.48 24.10 -14.14
C LYS A 67 4.41 22.85 -15.02
N SER A 68 5.53 22.47 -15.64
CA SER A 68 5.65 21.23 -16.43
C SER A 68 5.05 20.05 -15.66
N VAL A 69 3.89 19.58 -16.09
CA VAL A 69 3.16 18.50 -15.42
C VAL A 69 3.99 17.22 -15.39
N PHE A 70 4.90 17.09 -16.36
CA PHE A 70 5.92 16.05 -16.42
C PHE A 70 6.88 16.08 -15.22
N VAL A 71 7.33 17.25 -14.77
CA VAL A 71 8.22 17.37 -13.59
C VAL A 71 7.50 16.95 -12.30
N GLN A 72 6.22 17.32 -12.14
CA GLN A 72 5.43 16.87 -10.99
C GLN A 72 5.21 15.36 -11.01
N PHE A 73 4.98 14.78 -12.19
CA PHE A 73 4.85 13.34 -12.38
C PHE A 73 6.15 12.59 -12.05
N VAL A 74 7.31 13.05 -12.52
CA VAL A 74 8.60 12.42 -12.20
C VAL A 74 8.89 12.45 -10.70
N ARG A 75 8.59 13.56 -10.02
CA ARG A 75 8.69 13.66 -8.55
C ARG A 75 7.75 12.68 -7.84
N PHE A 76 6.51 12.56 -8.32
CA PHE A 76 5.55 11.60 -7.79
C PHE A 76 6.01 10.14 -8.00
N LEU A 77 6.53 9.82 -9.18
CA LEU A 77 7.06 8.49 -9.51
C LEU A 77 8.23 8.13 -8.58
N TRP A 78 9.15 9.06 -8.34
CA TRP A 78 10.25 8.86 -7.40
C TRP A 78 9.78 8.61 -5.97
N GLY A 79 8.80 9.38 -5.49
CA GLY A 79 8.20 9.14 -4.17
C GLY A 79 7.57 7.76 -4.06
N ARG A 80 6.90 7.29 -5.13
CA ARG A 80 6.31 5.94 -5.18
C ARG A 80 7.36 4.85 -5.23
N LEU A 81 8.43 5.01 -5.99
CA LEU A 81 9.54 4.05 -6.03
C LEU A 81 10.24 3.95 -4.67
N PHE A 82 10.41 5.07 -3.97
CA PHE A 82 10.99 5.07 -2.62
C PHE A 82 10.09 4.32 -1.62
N VAL A 83 8.78 4.60 -1.64
CA VAL A 83 7.81 3.88 -0.81
C VAL A 83 7.75 2.40 -1.17
N ALA A 84 7.83 2.06 -2.45
CA ALA A 84 7.89 0.67 -2.92
C ALA A 84 9.14 -0.06 -2.40
N GLY A 85 10.30 0.62 -2.36
CA GLY A 85 11.52 0.07 -1.77
C GLY A 85 11.38 -0.18 -0.26
N ILE A 86 10.74 0.74 0.46
CA ILE A 86 10.44 0.55 1.89
C ILE A 86 9.49 -0.63 2.11
N ASP A 87 8.42 -0.72 1.32
CA ASP A 87 7.47 -1.84 1.40
C ASP A 87 8.16 -3.18 1.13
N PHE A 88 8.99 -3.26 0.09
CA PHE A 88 9.77 -4.45 -0.21
C PHE A 88 10.70 -4.83 0.95
N PHE A 89 11.45 -3.87 1.48
CA PHE A 89 12.34 -4.08 2.62
C PHE A 89 11.59 -4.54 3.88
N LEU A 90 10.49 -3.88 4.21
CA LEU A 90 9.71 -4.23 5.39
C LEU A 90 9.01 -5.57 5.24
N THR A 91 8.53 -5.90 4.05
CA THR A 91 7.98 -7.23 3.78
C THR A 91 9.06 -8.28 4.02
N TYR A 92 10.27 -8.08 3.49
CA TYR A 92 11.38 -9.00 3.70
C TYR A 92 11.71 -9.20 5.19
N VAL A 93 11.77 -8.10 5.95
CA VAL A 93 12.07 -8.14 7.39
C VAL A 93 10.93 -8.79 8.19
N MET A 94 9.69 -8.36 7.97
CA MET A 94 8.54 -8.72 8.81
C MET A 94 7.92 -10.08 8.47
N ILE A 95 7.95 -10.47 7.19
CA ILE A 95 7.24 -11.66 6.69
C ILE A 95 8.22 -12.80 6.43
N GLU A 96 9.39 -12.54 5.87
CA GLU A 96 10.31 -13.60 5.46
C GLU A 96 11.37 -13.89 6.53
N LYS A 97 12.19 -12.89 6.89
CA LYS A 97 13.37 -13.11 7.74
C LYS A 97 13.06 -13.24 9.23
N TYR A 98 12.19 -12.38 9.76
CA TYR A 98 11.90 -12.30 11.20
C TYR A 98 10.46 -12.61 11.57
N SER A 99 9.73 -13.36 10.74
CA SER A 99 8.32 -13.71 10.94
C SER A 99 8.02 -14.21 12.36
N ASN A 100 8.86 -15.10 12.90
CA ASN A 100 8.71 -15.63 14.26
C ASN A 100 8.72 -14.54 15.33
N ILE A 101 9.58 -13.53 15.20
CA ILE A 101 9.66 -12.43 16.18
C ILE A 101 8.35 -11.64 16.17
N PHE A 102 7.82 -11.33 14.98
CA PHE A 102 6.55 -10.60 14.86
C PHE A 102 5.35 -11.41 15.33
N ILE A 103 5.32 -12.71 15.05
CA ILE A 103 4.31 -13.63 15.58
C ILE A 103 4.27 -13.60 17.12
N HIS A 104 5.45 -13.58 17.76
CA HIS A 104 5.53 -13.46 19.22
C HIS A 104 5.13 -12.07 19.73
N ILE A 105 5.58 -10.99 19.09
CA ILE A 105 5.23 -9.60 19.46
C ILE A 105 3.72 -9.37 19.36
N PHE A 106 3.08 -9.91 18.33
CA PHE A 106 1.64 -9.79 18.10
C PHE A 106 0.83 -10.86 18.84
N PHE A 107 1.46 -11.72 19.64
CA PHE A 107 0.81 -12.82 20.39
C PHE A 107 -0.02 -13.76 19.51
N LEU A 108 0.33 -13.91 18.23
CA LEU A 108 -0.45 -14.68 17.25
C LEU A 108 -0.44 -16.18 17.54
N ASN A 109 0.58 -16.66 18.25
CA ASN A 109 0.67 -18.04 18.72
C ASN A 109 -0.44 -18.46 19.68
N GLN A 110 -1.12 -17.49 20.30
CA GLN A 110 -2.22 -17.75 21.24
C GLN A 110 -3.59 -17.64 20.56
N VAL A 111 -3.64 -17.28 19.28
CA VAL A 111 -4.89 -17.07 18.54
C VAL A 111 -5.48 -18.41 18.14
N ASN A 112 -6.77 -18.59 18.43
CA ASN A 112 -7.51 -19.76 18.01
C ASN A 112 -8.21 -19.49 16.68
N PHE A 113 -7.65 -20.03 15.60
CA PHE A 113 -8.14 -19.87 14.22
C PHE A 113 -9.49 -20.55 13.94
N LYS A 114 -9.99 -21.38 14.88
CA LYS A 114 -11.31 -22.04 14.77
C LYS A 114 -12.45 -21.18 15.32
N LEU A 115 -12.15 -20.13 16.06
CA LEU A 115 -13.15 -19.20 16.61
C LEU A 115 -13.45 -18.07 15.62
N PHE A 116 -14.64 -17.49 15.75
CA PHE A 116 -15.01 -16.27 15.03
C PHE A 116 -14.09 -15.12 15.48
N PRO A 117 -13.54 -14.28 14.57
CA PRO A 117 -13.85 -14.14 13.14
C PRO A 117 -13.00 -14.99 12.18
N PHE A 118 -11.98 -15.71 12.67
CA PHE A 118 -11.03 -16.48 11.85
C PHE A 118 -11.64 -17.74 11.20
N SER A 119 -12.77 -18.20 11.72
CA SER A 119 -13.57 -19.27 11.12
C SER A 119 -14.34 -18.86 9.86
N LEU A 120 -14.48 -17.55 9.58
CA LEU A 120 -15.15 -17.09 8.38
C LEU A 120 -14.35 -17.48 7.12
N PRO A 121 -14.98 -18.01 6.06
CA PRO A 121 -14.27 -18.47 4.86
C PRO A 121 -13.37 -17.38 4.23
N ILE A 122 -13.83 -16.14 4.25
CA ILE A 122 -13.11 -14.99 3.69
C ILE A 122 -11.87 -14.66 4.53
N VAL A 123 -11.96 -14.78 5.86
CA VAL A 123 -10.86 -14.46 6.79
C VAL A 123 -9.87 -15.62 6.83
N ASN A 124 -10.37 -16.85 6.88
CA ASN A 124 -9.56 -18.06 6.94
C ASN A 124 -8.62 -18.20 5.74
N GLN A 125 -9.02 -17.72 4.55
CA GLN A 125 -8.18 -17.68 3.36
C GLN A 125 -6.90 -16.83 3.50
N PHE A 126 -6.82 -15.93 4.48
CA PHE A 126 -5.67 -15.05 4.72
C PHE A 126 -5.11 -15.15 6.13
N ALA A 127 -5.76 -15.93 7.00
CA ALA A 127 -5.44 -16.06 8.42
C ALA A 127 -5.82 -17.47 8.89
N SER A 128 -5.38 -18.51 8.18
CA SER A 128 -5.62 -19.89 8.59
C SER A 128 -4.69 -20.32 9.74
N ASN A 129 -3.53 -19.68 9.84
CA ASN A 129 -2.48 -19.96 10.82
C ASN A 129 -1.75 -18.68 11.24
N SER A 130 -0.86 -18.79 12.25
CA SER A 130 -0.11 -17.65 12.81
C SER A 130 0.78 -16.95 11.79
N THR A 131 1.34 -17.68 10.83
CA THR A 131 2.25 -17.15 9.80
C THR A 131 1.49 -16.33 8.75
N GLU A 132 0.34 -16.83 8.30
CA GLU A 132 -0.54 -16.12 7.38
C GLU A 132 -1.15 -14.88 8.04
N LEU A 133 -1.60 -15.01 9.29
CA LEU A 133 -2.11 -13.88 10.04
C LEU A 133 -1.01 -12.82 10.26
N ASN A 134 0.23 -13.23 10.55
CA ASN A 134 1.37 -12.30 10.62
C ASN A 134 1.57 -11.58 9.27
N SER A 135 1.56 -12.33 8.17
CA SER A 135 1.74 -11.78 6.83
C SER A 135 0.65 -10.75 6.49
N PHE A 136 -0.61 -11.08 6.79
CA PHE A 136 -1.75 -10.20 6.57
C PHE A 136 -1.67 -8.92 7.41
N LEU A 137 -1.38 -9.05 8.71
CA LEU A 137 -1.21 -7.91 9.60
C LEU A 137 -0.02 -7.03 9.19
N ALA A 138 1.10 -7.66 8.82
CA ALA A 138 2.28 -6.97 8.32
C ALA A 138 1.96 -6.16 7.05
N ILE A 139 1.21 -6.71 6.10
CA ILE A 139 0.80 -5.98 4.89
C ILE A 139 -0.02 -4.73 5.23
N ILE A 140 -0.99 -4.85 6.16
CA ILE A 140 -1.80 -3.71 6.60
C ILE A 140 -0.90 -2.65 7.26
N LEU A 141 -0.03 -3.08 8.18
CA LEU A 141 0.88 -2.19 8.89
C LEU A 141 1.84 -1.47 7.93
N ILE A 142 2.43 -2.20 7.01
CA ILE A 142 3.33 -1.66 5.98
C ILE A 142 2.58 -0.68 5.08
N GLN A 143 1.32 -0.93 4.74
CA GLN A 143 0.54 0.03 3.95
C GLN A 143 0.19 1.30 4.72
N VAL A 144 -0.17 1.19 6.00
CA VAL A 144 -0.38 2.38 6.86
C VAL A 144 0.91 3.20 6.93
N LEU A 145 2.06 2.55 7.16
CA LEU A 145 3.35 3.21 7.17
C LEU A 145 3.71 3.83 5.81
N SER A 146 3.42 3.13 4.71
CA SER A 146 3.64 3.60 3.34
C SER A 146 2.84 4.86 3.05
N VAL A 147 1.58 4.94 3.50
CA VAL A 147 0.74 6.14 3.36
C VAL A 147 1.32 7.29 4.19
N ILE A 148 1.77 7.04 5.42
CA ILE A 148 2.40 8.04 6.28
C ILE A 148 3.69 8.57 5.64
N VAL A 149 4.56 7.67 5.18
CA VAL A 149 5.82 8.02 4.50
C VAL A 149 5.53 8.82 3.22
N ASN A 150 4.57 8.39 2.42
CA ASN A 150 4.18 9.10 1.20
C ASN A 150 3.66 10.52 1.51
N TYR A 151 2.89 10.69 2.60
CA TYR A 151 2.46 12.01 3.08
C TYR A 151 3.65 12.87 3.51
N LEU A 152 4.59 12.32 4.30
CA LEU A 152 5.78 13.03 4.74
C LEU A 152 6.64 13.48 3.55
N ILE A 153 6.91 12.57 2.60
CA ILE A 153 7.65 12.89 1.38
C ILE A 153 6.97 13.98 0.58
N SER A 154 5.65 13.89 0.40
CA SER A 154 4.89 14.91 -0.31
C SER A 154 4.95 16.27 0.40
N LYS A 155 4.94 16.28 1.74
CA LYS A 155 5.12 17.50 2.54
C LYS A 155 6.51 18.11 2.35
N PHE A 156 7.58 17.31 2.40
CA PHE A 156 8.95 17.79 2.25
C PHE A 156 9.34 18.18 0.80
N MET A 157 8.81 17.50 -0.22
CA MET A 157 9.23 17.69 -1.63
C MET A 157 8.35 18.64 -2.45
N ILE A 158 7.09 18.84 -2.06
CA ILE A 158 6.10 19.60 -2.85
C ILE A 158 5.73 20.93 -2.19
N PHE A 159 5.80 21.01 -0.86
CA PHE A 159 5.33 22.17 -0.09
C PHE A 159 6.44 23.00 0.59
N ASN A 160 7.71 22.69 0.33
CA ASN A 160 8.85 23.59 0.58
C ASN A 160 9.37 24.16 -0.75
#